data_AF-A0A836T339-F1
#
_entry.id   AF-A0A836T339-F1
#
_cell.length_a   1.000
_cell.length_b   1.000
_cell.length_c   1.000
_cell.angle_alpha   90.00
_cell.angle_beta   90.00
_cell.angle_gamma   90.00
#
_symmetry.space_group_name_H-M   'P 1'
#
loop_
_entity.id
_entity.type
_entity.pdbx_description
1 polymer ?
#
loop_
_entity_poly.entity_id
_entity_poly.type
_entity_poly.pdbx_seq_one_letter_code
_entity_poly.pdbx_strand_id
1 'polypeptide(L)'
;MPSDSAYGNLQNYKLYIRPNAHTHYGSPNEKKSVLSKHRQNVQNLLKIMSKNESMTTWDLAKISIPNDISKLREREKIYRRLLVGRKDKGKHSDGILDLGLVIKDGKSFKTGMADKYRLSLYGILYCIDVLDLTKNDIDKIAEKYVKVLPKVFGKWEYVKSKIGNKVYGIKLLANGLLADNPQIQIQYGIPFYELMSYIHIKYQKNFEYISEKKLAEQISYWFYINLLYQPIQKNNTINIGISNLNQIFEDDLELKKWFLVFCKESTKYYHERYKILRKSEIR
;
A
#
# COMPACT_ATOMS: atom_id res chain seq x y z
N MET A 1 -2.08 -11.75 -21.03
CA MET A 1 -3.04 -10.98 -20.22
C MET A 1 -2.51 -10.95 -18.79
N PRO A 2 -2.47 -9.79 -18.11
CA PRO A 2 -2.23 -9.81 -16.67
C PRO A 2 -3.31 -10.69 -16.06
N SER A 3 -2.96 -11.58 -15.14
CA SER A 3 -4.00 -12.19 -14.31
C SER A 3 -4.74 -11.03 -13.64
N ASP A 4 -6.04 -10.90 -13.87
CA ASP A 4 -6.88 -9.96 -13.13
C ASP A 4 -6.87 -10.41 -11.65
N SER A 5 -5.80 -10.06 -10.96
CA SER A 5 -5.70 -10.21 -9.52
C SER A 5 -6.77 -9.30 -8.94
N ALA A 6 -7.86 -9.92 -8.50
CA ALA A 6 -8.93 -9.26 -7.78
C ALA A 6 -8.37 -8.72 -6.47
N TYR A 7 -8.40 -7.40 -6.29
CA TYR A 7 -8.06 -6.77 -5.02
C TYR A 7 -9.34 -6.43 -4.26
N GLY A 8 -9.26 -6.37 -2.93
CA GLY A 8 -10.21 -5.62 -2.14
C GLY A 8 -9.80 -4.15 -2.02
N ASN A 9 -10.66 -3.31 -1.45
CA ASN A 9 -10.29 -1.92 -1.13
C ASN A 9 -9.43 -1.84 0.16
N LEU A 10 -9.01 -0.63 0.55
CA LEU A 10 -8.24 -0.42 1.79
C LEU A 10 -8.93 -0.90 3.08
N GLN A 11 -10.27 -0.92 3.14
CA GLN A 11 -10.99 -1.47 4.30
C GLN A 11 -10.87 -2.99 4.33
N ASN A 12 -10.98 -3.66 3.19
CA ASN A 12 -10.72 -5.09 3.10
C ASN A 12 -9.26 -5.44 3.45
N TYR A 13 -8.30 -4.61 3.02
CA TYR A 13 -6.91 -4.76 3.46
C TYR A 13 -6.79 -4.69 5.00
N LYS A 14 -7.36 -3.65 5.61
CA LYS A 14 -7.32 -3.44 7.06
C LYS A 14 -7.97 -4.60 7.84
N LEU A 15 -9.14 -5.04 7.41
CA LEU A 15 -9.99 -5.98 8.15
C LEU A 15 -9.63 -7.45 7.92
N TYR A 16 -9.11 -7.80 6.73
CA TYR A 16 -8.88 -9.20 6.36
C TYR A 16 -7.45 -9.48 5.94
N ILE A 17 -6.94 -8.81 4.90
CA ILE A 17 -5.65 -9.17 4.30
C ILE A 17 -4.50 -8.95 5.28
N ARG A 18 -4.48 -7.80 5.97
CA ARG A 18 -3.41 -7.46 6.92
C ARG A 18 -3.40 -8.42 8.14
N PRO A 19 -4.51 -8.63 8.88
CA PRO A 19 -4.54 -9.61 9.97
C PRO A 19 -4.16 -11.03 9.52
N ASN A 20 -4.61 -11.43 8.32
CA ASN A 20 -4.30 -12.75 7.79
C ASN A 20 -2.82 -12.89 7.44
N ALA A 21 -2.23 -11.89 6.77
CA ALA A 21 -0.81 -11.82 6.47
C ALA A 21 0.05 -11.82 7.74
N HIS A 22 -0.37 -11.07 8.78
CA HIS A 22 0.30 -11.07 10.09
C HIS A 22 0.33 -12.47 10.71
N THR A 23 -0.82 -13.14 10.72
CA THR A 23 -0.96 -14.50 11.27
C THR A 23 -0.08 -15.50 10.53
N HIS A 24 0.04 -15.38 9.20
CA HIS A 24 0.81 -16.32 8.39
C HIS A 24 2.31 -16.04 8.40
N TYR A 25 2.70 -14.76 8.30
CA TYR A 25 4.07 -14.36 7.95
C TYR A 25 4.76 -13.47 8.98
N GLY A 26 4.08 -13.17 10.09
CA GLY A 26 4.60 -12.41 11.22
C GLY A 26 4.03 -11.00 11.29
N SER A 27 4.06 -10.45 12.49
CA SER A 27 3.47 -9.15 12.82
C SER A 27 4.56 -8.11 13.17
N PRO A 28 4.22 -6.80 13.21
CA PRO A 28 5.17 -5.75 13.57
C PRO A 28 5.78 -6.00 14.95
N ASN A 29 7.06 -5.66 15.11
CA ASN A 29 7.83 -5.81 16.36
C ASN A 29 8.09 -7.26 16.82
N GLU A 30 7.68 -8.28 16.05
CA GLU A 30 8.08 -9.66 16.34
C GLU A 30 9.59 -9.84 16.17
N LYS A 31 10.25 -10.36 17.21
CA LYS A 31 11.68 -10.70 17.12
C LYS A 31 11.86 -11.84 16.12
N LYS A 32 12.84 -11.71 15.22
CA LYS A 32 13.17 -12.75 14.23
C LYS A 32 13.42 -14.12 14.85
N SER A 33 13.98 -14.18 16.07
CA SER A 33 14.24 -15.42 16.80
C SER A 33 12.97 -16.20 17.14
N VAL A 34 11.81 -15.54 17.19
CA VAL A 34 10.51 -16.14 17.52
C VAL A 34 9.81 -16.66 16.26
N LEU A 35 10.20 -16.17 15.08
CA LEU A 35 9.61 -16.58 13.81
C LEU A 35 10.07 -17.98 13.43
N SER A 36 9.13 -18.80 12.94
CA SER A 36 9.47 -20.08 12.32
C SER A 36 10.38 -19.88 11.10
N LYS A 37 11.20 -20.88 10.76
CA LYS A 37 12.07 -20.84 9.58
C LYS A 37 11.30 -20.52 8.29
N HIS A 38 10.06 -20.99 8.18
CA HIS A 38 9.17 -20.66 7.07
C HIS A 38 8.87 -19.16 7.02
N ARG A 39 8.40 -18.57 8.13
CA ARG A 39 8.11 -17.12 8.20
C ARG A 39 9.33 -16.26 7.92
N GLN A 40 10.49 -16.63 8.47
CA GLN A 40 11.75 -15.94 8.19
C GLN A 40 12.10 -15.98 6.70
N ASN A 41 11.92 -17.14 6.04
CA ASN A 41 12.18 -17.26 4.61
C ASN A 41 11.21 -16.42 3.77
N VAL A 42 9.93 -16.37 4.15
CA VAL A 42 8.94 -15.50 3.50
C VAL A 42 9.32 -14.04 3.65
N GLN A 43 9.61 -13.58 4.87
CA GLN A 43 10.01 -12.19 5.11
C GLN A 43 11.30 -11.81 4.36
N ASN A 44 12.27 -12.72 4.30
CA ASN A 44 13.49 -12.50 3.52
C ASN A 44 13.21 -12.38 2.02
N LEU A 45 12.34 -13.24 1.47
CA LEU A 45 11.92 -13.15 0.07
C LEU A 45 11.17 -11.84 -0.21
N LEU A 46 10.19 -11.47 0.62
CA LEU A 46 9.45 -10.22 0.50
C LEU A 46 10.37 -9.00 0.59
N LYS A 47 11.38 -9.03 1.46
CA LYS A 47 12.41 -7.98 1.56
C LYS A 47 13.27 -7.85 0.30
N ILE A 48 13.55 -8.95 -0.39
CA ILE A 48 14.24 -8.92 -1.69
C ILE A 48 13.29 -8.31 -2.72
N MET A 49 12.05 -8.79 -2.80
CA MET A 49 11.06 -8.31 -3.76
C MET A 49 10.70 -6.83 -3.58
N SER A 50 10.73 -6.31 -2.35
CA SER A 50 10.46 -4.89 -2.10
C SER A 50 11.50 -3.95 -2.69
N LYS A 51 12.72 -4.44 -2.93
CA LYS A 51 13.85 -3.66 -3.45
C LYS A 51 14.13 -3.90 -4.93
N ASN A 52 13.29 -4.67 -5.61
CA ASN A 52 13.50 -5.07 -6.99
C ASN A 52 12.21 -4.95 -7.80
N GLU A 53 12.36 -4.79 -9.10
CA GLU A 53 11.24 -4.86 -10.04
C GLU A 53 10.74 -6.30 -10.21
N SER A 54 9.77 -6.51 -11.12
CA SER A 54 9.25 -7.83 -11.45
C SER A 54 10.36 -8.78 -11.95
N MET A 55 10.57 -9.88 -11.22
CA MET A 55 11.67 -10.82 -11.41
C MET A 55 11.20 -12.27 -11.41
N THR A 56 11.96 -13.16 -12.06
CA THR A 56 11.71 -14.61 -11.96
C THR A 56 12.21 -15.14 -10.60
N THR A 57 11.74 -16.32 -10.19
CA THR A 57 12.27 -17.01 -8.98
C THR A 57 13.77 -17.24 -9.05
N TRP A 58 14.30 -17.49 -10.25
CA TRP A 58 15.72 -17.64 -10.52
C TRP A 58 16.50 -16.35 -10.24
N ASP A 59 16.03 -15.23 -10.78
CA ASP A 59 16.67 -13.93 -10.59
C ASP A 59 16.65 -13.51 -9.12
N LEU A 60 15.52 -13.74 -8.43
CA LEU A 60 15.39 -13.50 -6.99
C LEU A 60 16.37 -14.36 -6.18
N ALA A 61 16.53 -15.63 -6.55
CA ALA A 61 17.48 -16.53 -5.89
C ALA A 61 18.94 -16.06 -6.11
N LYS A 62 19.26 -15.55 -7.30
CA LYS A 62 20.59 -15.06 -7.65
C LYS A 62 21.04 -13.85 -6.82
N ILE A 63 20.10 -13.01 -6.40
CA ILE A 63 20.38 -11.90 -5.46
C ILE A 63 20.91 -12.42 -4.13
N SER A 64 20.40 -13.57 -3.67
CA SER A 64 20.83 -14.16 -2.40
C SER A 64 22.09 -15.02 -2.54
N ILE A 65 22.30 -15.65 -3.69
CA ILE A 65 23.36 -16.62 -3.96
C ILE A 65 23.92 -16.39 -5.36
N PRO A 66 24.91 -15.50 -5.53
CA PRO A 66 25.36 -15.10 -6.87
C PRO A 66 26.30 -16.13 -7.53
N ASN A 67 27.10 -16.86 -6.75
CA ASN A 67 28.28 -17.58 -7.26
C ASN A 67 28.24 -19.11 -7.09
N ASP A 68 27.16 -19.69 -6.53
CA ASP A 68 27.03 -21.14 -6.27
C ASP A 68 25.78 -21.70 -6.95
N ILE A 69 25.97 -22.38 -8.08
CA ILE A 69 24.88 -22.87 -8.95
C ILE A 69 24.02 -23.93 -8.24
N SER A 70 24.64 -24.81 -7.45
CA SER A 70 23.93 -25.87 -6.74
C SER A 70 23.01 -25.28 -5.67
N LYS A 71 23.53 -24.37 -4.85
CA LYS A 71 22.72 -23.66 -3.85
C LYS A 71 21.69 -22.72 -4.48
N LEU A 72 22.00 -22.15 -5.64
CA LEU A 72 21.06 -21.31 -6.40
C LEU A 72 19.81 -22.10 -6.82
N ARG A 73 19.98 -23.31 -7.36
CA ARG A 73 18.87 -24.20 -7.73
C ARG A 73 18.01 -24.58 -6.52
N GLU A 74 18.65 -24.88 -5.39
CA GLU A 74 17.94 -25.16 -4.15
C GLU A 74 17.11 -23.94 -3.70
N ARG A 75 17.71 -22.76 -3.75
CA ARG A 75 17.06 -21.50 -3.35
C ARG A 75 15.90 -21.12 -4.26
N GLU A 76 16.04 -21.28 -5.57
CA GLU A 76 14.96 -21.09 -6.55
C GLU A 76 13.77 -21.99 -6.22
N LYS A 77 14.02 -23.28 -5.94
CA LYS A 77 12.98 -24.24 -5.59
C LYS A 77 12.25 -23.84 -4.31
N ILE A 78 12.98 -23.30 -3.32
CA ILE A 78 12.39 -22.75 -2.09
C ILE A 78 11.50 -21.56 -2.43
N TYR A 79 12.00 -20.55 -3.17
CA TYR A 79 11.23 -19.37 -3.52
C TYR A 79 9.98 -19.68 -4.33
N ARG A 80 10.06 -20.60 -5.29
CA ARG A 80 8.88 -21.06 -6.05
C ARG A 80 7.82 -21.67 -5.15
N ARG A 81 8.21 -22.49 -4.16
CA ARG A 81 7.29 -23.07 -3.18
C ARG A 81 6.68 -22.03 -2.24
N LEU A 82 7.45 -21.00 -1.85
CA LEU A 82 6.91 -19.92 -1.02
C LEU A 82 5.90 -19.06 -1.81
N LEU A 83 6.19 -18.75 -3.07
CA LEU A 83 5.33 -17.91 -3.90
C LEU A 83 4.05 -18.62 -4.33
N VAL A 84 4.19 -19.81 -4.92
CA VAL A 84 3.09 -20.54 -5.58
C VAL A 84 2.42 -21.53 -4.63
N GLY A 85 3.06 -21.86 -3.50
CA GLY A 85 2.60 -22.92 -2.63
C GLY A 85 3.11 -24.30 -3.07
N ARG A 86 2.55 -25.34 -2.47
CA ARG A 86 2.93 -26.73 -2.74
C ARG A 86 1.70 -27.64 -2.64
N LYS A 87 1.61 -28.61 -3.55
CA LYS A 87 0.62 -29.69 -3.49
C LYS A 87 1.28 -30.96 -2.96
N ASP A 88 0.79 -31.46 -1.84
CA ASP A 88 1.25 -32.70 -1.20
C ASP A 88 0.09 -33.65 -0.98
N LYS A 89 0.20 -34.88 -1.50
CA LYS A 89 -0.81 -35.95 -1.32
C LYS A 89 -2.25 -35.46 -1.55
N GLY A 90 -2.45 -34.61 -2.57
CA GLY A 90 -3.76 -34.04 -2.92
C GLY A 90 -4.14 -32.74 -2.21
N LYS A 91 -3.48 -32.36 -1.10
CA LYS A 91 -3.73 -31.09 -0.38
C LYS A 91 -2.82 -29.98 -0.89
N HIS A 92 -3.38 -28.83 -1.23
CA HIS A 92 -2.62 -27.61 -1.55
C HIS A 92 -2.28 -26.86 -0.27
N SER A 93 -1.05 -26.37 -0.18
CA SER A 93 -0.60 -25.44 0.85
C SER A 93 -0.40 -24.09 0.20
N ASP A 94 -1.08 -23.09 0.74
CA ASP A 94 -1.16 -21.76 0.17
C ASP A 94 0.21 -21.09 0.11
N GLY A 95 0.49 -20.45 -1.03
CA GLY A 95 1.63 -19.59 -1.24
C GLY A 95 1.32 -18.12 -0.98
N ILE A 96 2.34 -17.28 -1.10
CA ILE A 96 2.21 -15.83 -0.95
C ILE A 96 1.28 -15.22 -2.02
N LEU A 97 1.17 -15.85 -3.20
CA LEU A 97 0.21 -15.47 -4.24
C LEU A 97 -1.24 -15.60 -3.78
N ASP A 98 -1.55 -16.66 -3.01
CA ASP A 98 -2.91 -16.96 -2.58
C ASP A 98 -3.41 -15.92 -1.56
N LEU A 99 -2.51 -15.36 -0.74
CA LEU A 99 -2.81 -14.23 0.16
C LEU A 99 -2.80 -12.85 -0.54
N GLY A 100 -2.46 -12.79 -1.84
CA GLY A 100 -2.50 -11.57 -2.63
C GLY A 100 -1.40 -10.55 -2.29
N LEU A 101 -0.33 -10.94 -1.57
CA LEU A 101 0.82 -10.05 -1.30
C LEU A 101 1.79 -9.96 -2.48
N VAL A 102 1.78 -10.97 -3.35
CA VAL A 102 2.56 -11.02 -4.58
C VAL A 102 1.61 -11.25 -5.74
N ILE A 103 1.98 -10.77 -6.93
CA ILE A 103 1.28 -11.09 -8.17
C ILE A 103 2.25 -11.56 -9.26
N LYS A 104 1.71 -12.24 -10.26
CA LYS A 104 2.39 -12.52 -11.53
C LYS A 104 2.36 -11.28 -12.40
N ASP A 105 3.52 -10.81 -12.84
CA ASP A 105 3.65 -9.59 -13.62
C ASP A 105 4.56 -9.80 -14.83
N GLY A 106 3.98 -10.49 -15.82
CA GLY A 106 4.63 -10.82 -17.08
C GLY A 106 5.39 -12.14 -17.06
N LYS A 107 6.12 -12.37 -18.16
CA LYS A 107 6.93 -13.57 -18.37
C LYS A 107 8.33 -13.18 -18.85
N SER A 108 9.31 -13.96 -18.47
CA SER A 108 10.65 -13.95 -19.05
C SER A 108 10.76 -15.03 -20.12
N PHE A 109 11.46 -14.72 -21.20
CA PHE A 109 11.74 -15.66 -22.30
C PHE A 109 13.24 -15.92 -22.47
N LYS A 110 14.10 -15.39 -21.58
CA LYS A 110 15.56 -15.42 -21.74
C LYS A 110 16.16 -16.83 -21.74
N THR A 111 15.64 -17.73 -20.91
CA THR A 111 16.16 -19.10 -20.72
C THR A 111 15.06 -20.15 -20.80
N GLY A 112 13.93 -19.80 -21.43
CA GLY A 112 12.66 -20.51 -21.33
C GLY A 112 11.56 -19.64 -20.71
N MET A 113 10.31 -20.05 -20.89
CA MET A 113 9.14 -19.31 -20.45
C MET A 113 8.97 -19.43 -18.93
N ALA A 114 9.20 -18.34 -18.19
CA ALA A 114 9.09 -18.29 -16.74
C ALA A 114 8.23 -17.10 -16.29
N ASP A 115 7.35 -17.32 -15.31
CA ASP A 115 6.57 -16.24 -14.70
C ASP A 115 7.50 -15.27 -13.96
N LYS A 116 7.23 -13.97 -14.09
CA LYS A 116 7.84 -12.94 -13.25
C LYS A 116 6.89 -12.53 -12.15
N TYR A 117 7.44 -12.15 -11.01
CA TYR A 117 6.70 -11.83 -9.79
C TYR A 117 7.16 -10.49 -9.23
N ARG A 118 6.20 -9.72 -8.71
CA ARG A 118 6.44 -8.50 -7.93
C ARG A 118 5.51 -8.43 -6.73
N LEU A 119 5.82 -7.54 -5.79
CA LEU A 119 4.84 -7.22 -4.75
C LEU A 119 3.59 -6.61 -5.37
N SER A 120 2.46 -6.97 -4.77
CA SER A 120 1.20 -6.27 -4.97
C SER A 120 1.17 -4.99 -4.11
N LEU A 121 0.15 -4.14 -4.27
CA LEU A 121 -0.04 -3.00 -3.36
C LEU A 121 -0.16 -3.44 -1.89
N TYR A 122 -0.82 -4.57 -1.62
CA TYR A 122 -0.88 -5.14 -0.27
C TYR A 122 0.47 -5.65 0.21
N GLY A 123 1.25 -6.28 -0.67
CA GLY A 123 2.61 -6.71 -0.36
C GLY A 123 3.52 -5.56 0.01
N ILE A 124 3.41 -4.44 -0.71
CA ILE A 124 4.15 -3.20 -0.41
C ILE A 124 3.77 -2.68 0.98
N LEU A 125 2.48 -2.55 1.28
CA LEU A 125 2.00 -2.08 2.57
C LEU A 125 2.44 -3.02 3.71
N TYR A 126 2.29 -4.34 3.54
CA TYR A 126 2.77 -5.33 4.51
C TYR A 126 4.28 -5.20 4.75
N CYS A 127 5.08 -5.02 3.70
CA CYS A 127 6.53 -4.85 3.85
C CYS A 127 6.88 -3.60 4.66
N ILE A 128 6.18 -2.49 4.44
CA ILE A 128 6.37 -1.23 5.17
C ILE A 128 5.99 -1.37 6.65
N ASP A 129 4.94 -2.14 6.95
CA ASP A 129 4.42 -2.40 8.31
C ASP A 129 5.31 -3.36 9.11
N VAL A 130 5.71 -4.50 8.51
CA VAL A 130 6.29 -5.64 9.26
C VAL A 130 7.81 -5.73 9.18
N LEU A 131 8.45 -5.33 8.07
CA LEU A 131 9.87 -5.65 7.83
C LEU A 131 10.87 -4.66 8.46
N ASP A 132 10.40 -3.79 9.36
CA ASP A 132 11.19 -2.74 10.02
C ASP A 132 12.09 -1.96 9.04
N LEU A 133 11.45 -1.39 8.02
CA LEU A 133 12.15 -0.72 6.93
C LEU A 133 12.66 0.66 7.35
N THR A 134 13.92 0.91 7.01
CA THR A 134 14.52 2.24 7.14
C THR A 134 13.93 3.20 6.10
N LYS A 135 14.14 4.52 6.29
CA LYS A 135 13.73 5.53 5.30
C LYS A 135 14.31 5.25 3.91
N ASN A 136 15.59 4.88 3.86
CA ASN A 136 16.28 4.51 2.62
C ASN A 136 15.67 3.25 1.97
N ASP A 137 15.22 2.29 2.76
CA ASP A 137 14.51 1.12 2.21
C ASP A 137 13.17 1.53 1.57
N ILE A 138 12.44 2.46 2.18
CA ILE A 138 11.18 2.99 1.63
C ILE A 138 11.43 3.81 0.37
N ASP A 139 12.50 4.62 0.34
CA ASP A 139 12.89 5.37 -0.85
C ASP A 139 13.17 4.42 -2.03
N LYS A 140 13.88 3.30 -1.78
CA LYS A 140 14.11 2.25 -2.79
C LYS A 140 12.82 1.56 -3.23
N ILE A 141 11.88 1.30 -2.31
CA ILE A 141 10.56 0.77 -2.69
C ILE A 141 9.86 1.77 -3.61
N ALA A 142 9.85 3.05 -3.26
CA ALA A 142 9.20 4.07 -4.07
C ALA A 142 9.79 4.11 -5.49
N GLU A 143 11.13 4.07 -5.60
CA GLU A 143 11.84 3.99 -6.89
C GLU A 143 11.40 2.79 -7.74
N LYS A 144 11.32 1.58 -7.16
CA LYS A 144 10.97 0.35 -7.92
C LYS A 144 9.50 0.24 -8.25
N TYR A 145 8.63 0.85 -7.45
CA TYR A 145 7.18 0.75 -7.59
C TYR A 145 6.53 2.05 -8.11
N VAL A 146 7.31 2.93 -8.76
CA VAL A 146 6.83 4.17 -9.42
C VAL A 146 5.60 3.92 -10.29
N LYS A 147 5.61 2.87 -11.13
CA LYS A 147 4.50 2.57 -12.05
C LYS A 147 3.28 1.99 -11.35
N VAL A 148 3.45 1.38 -10.19
CA VAL A 148 2.38 0.70 -9.44
C VAL A 148 1.60 1.69 -8.58
N LEU A 149 2.29 2.66 -7.97
CA LEU A 149 1.67 3.73 -7.17
C LEU A 149 2.08 5.12 -7.68
N PRO A 150 1.64 5.51 -8.90
CA PRO A 150 2.22 6.65 -9.63
C PRO A 150 2.06 8.01 -8.94
N LYS A 151 0.94 8.24 -8.23
CA LYS A 151 0.69 9.54 -7.58
C LYS A 151 1.38 9.69 -6.22
N VAL A 152 1.93 8.62 -5.66
CA VAL A 152 2.71 8.68 -4.41
C VAL A 152 4.17 8.35 -4.72
N PHE A 153 4.45 7.14 -5.21
CA PHE A 153 5.80 6.69 -5.52
C PHE A 153 6.37 7.34 -6.79
N GLY A 154 5.55 7.51 -7.84
CA GLY A 154 5.99 8.27 -9.02
C GLY A 154 6.18 9.76 -8.80
N LYS A 155 5.74 10.29 -7.65
CA LYS A 155 5.98 11.66 -7.21
C LYS A 155 6.82 11.71 -5.93
N TRP A 156 7.46 10.61 -5.54
CA TRP A 156 8.05 10.46 -4.20
C TRP A 156 9.10 11.52 -3.90
N GLU A 157 10.13 11.63 -4.75
CA GLU A 157 11.20 12.61 -4.58
C GLU A 157 10.68 14.06 -4.67
N TYR A 158 9.73 14.31 -5.57
CA TYR A 158 9.07 15.61 -5.68
C TYR A 158 8.35 15.98 -4.37
N VAL A 159 7.44 15.14 -3.89
CA VAL A 159 6.67 15.40 -2.66
C VAL A 159 7.63 15.50 -1.46
N LYS A 160 8.64 14.61 -1.39
CA LYS A 160 9.67 14.62 -0.34
C LYS A 160 10.47 15.92 -0.33
N SER A 161 10.78 16.50 -1.48
CA SER A 161 11.44 17.80 -1.56
C SER A 161 10.61 18.94 -0.95
N LYS A 162 9.27 18.82 -0.95
CA LYS A 162 8.34 19.85 -0.44
C LYS A 162 8.03 19.68 1.05
N ILE A 163 7.83 18.45 1.52
CA ILE A 163 7.38 18.18 2.90
C ILE A 163 8.37 17.39 3.76
N GLY A 164 9.56 17.11 3.22
CA GLY A 164 10.63 16.40 3.91
C GLY A 164 10.17 15.04 4.44
N ASN A 165 10.52 14.75 5.70
CA ASN A 165 10.24 13.47 6.35
C ASN A 165 8.75 13.12 6.52
N LYS A 166 7.81 14.06 6.28
CA LYS A 166 6.38 13.78 6.39
C LYS A 166 5.89 12.75 5.36
N VAL A 167 6.60 12.56 4.24
CA VAL A 167 6.28 11.51 3.24
C VAL A 167 6.27 10.09 3.83
N TYR A 168 7.05 9.84 4.87
CA TYR A 168 7.09 8.53 5.53
C TYR A 168 5.83 8.24 6.35
N GLY A 169 4.87 9.18 6.40
CA GLY A 169 3.52 8.96 6.93
C GLY A 169 2.76 7.82 6.22
N ILE A 170 3.24 7.34 5.06
CA ILE A 170 2.73 6.10 4.44
C ILE A 170 2.84 4.87 5.36
N LYS A 171 3.72 4.89 6.37
CA LYS A 171 3.76 3.87 7.43
C LYS A 171 2.44 3.79 8.19
N LEU A 172 1.72 4.89 8.40
CA LEU A 172 0.45 4.88 9.12
C LEU A 172 -0.60 4.06 8.34
N LEU A 173 -0.69 4.24 7.02
CA LEU A 173 -1.55 3.41 6.16
C LEU A 173 -1.15 1.94 6.17
N ALA A 174 0.15 1.68 6.06
CA ALA A 174 0.70 0.32 6.10
C ALA A 174 0.27 -0.43 7.37
N ASN A 175 0.27 0.28 8.49
CA ASN A 175 -0.18 -0.21 9.80
C ASN A 175 -1.71 -0.37 9.91
N GLY A 176 -2.47 -0.13 8.83
CA GLY A 176 -3.93 -0.24 8.81
C GLY A 176 -4.65 0.92 9.50
N LEU A 177 -3.95 2.02 9.81
CA LEU A 177 -4.58 3.22 10.35
C LEU A 177 -5.24 3.97 9.20
N LEU A 178 -6.57 3.99 9.19
CA LEU A 178 -7.35 4.73 8.19
C LEU A 178 -7.86 6.07 8.74
N ALA A 179 -7.39 6.47 9.92
CA ALA A 179 -7.84 7.65 10.66
C ALA A 179 -9.37 7.66 10.89
N ASP A 180 -9.91 6.47 11.13
CA ASP A 180 -11.29 6.19 11.49
C ASP A 180 -11.56 6.36 13.01
N ASN A 181 -10.56 6.81 13.77
CA ASN A 181 -10.71 7.10 15.19
C ASN A 181 -11.35 8.48 15.39
N PRO A 182 -12.58 8.57 15.95
CA PRO A 182 -13.27 9.84 16.19
C PRO A 182 -12.59 10.72 17.25
N GLN A 183 -11.62 10.19 18.02
CA GLN A 183 -10.87 10.93 19.03
C GLN A 183 -9.71 11.75 18.46
N ILE A 184 -9.41 11.63 17.15
CA ILE A 184 -8.33 12.40 16.53
C ILE A 184 -8.71 13.90 16.56
N GLN A 185 -8.01 14.70 17.35
CA GLN A 185 -8.30 16.14 17.41
C GLN A 185 -7.53 16.87 16.31
N ILE A 186 -8.26 17.58 15.45
CA ILE A 186 -7.71 18.29 14.29
C ILE A 186 -8.01 19.77 14.44
N GLN A 187 -7.09 20.61 13.97
CA GLN A 187 -7.32 22.05 13.95
C GLN A 187 -8.59 22.43 13.17
N TYR A 188 -9.29 23.44 13.67
CA TYR A 188 -10.52 23.96 13.07
C TYR A 188 -10.30 24.39 11.61
N GLY A 189 -11.25 24.05 10.73
CA GLY A 189 -11.22 24.42 9.31
C GLY A 189 -10.45 23.47 8.39
N ILE A 190 -9.83 22.40 8.90
CA ILE A 190 -9.21 21.35 8.07
C ILE A 190 -10.26 20.25 7.80
N PRO A 191 -10.66 19.99 6.53
CA PRO A 191 -11.71 19.03 6.19
C PRO A 191 -11.21 17.57 6.19
N PHE A 192 -10.39 17.19 7.17
CA PHE A 192 -9.71 15.91 7.19
C PHE A 192 -10.71 14.75 7.33
N TYR A 193 -11.63 14.84 8.27
CA TYR A 193 -12.60 13.79 8.56
C TYR A 193 -13.60 13.59 7.44
N GLU A 194 -14.04 14.68 6.83
CA GLU A 194 -14.94 14.69 5.69
C GLU A 194 -14.28 13.99 4.51
N LEU A 195 -13.03 14.34 4.19
CA LEU A 195 -12.29 13.70 3.09
C LEU A 195 -11.99 12.23 3.38
N MET A 196 -11.59 11.89 4.62
CA MET A 196 -11.29 10.51 5.02
C MET A 196 -12.56 9.65 5.15
N SER A 197 -13.71 10.23 5.50
CA SER A 197 -14.98 9.50 5.45
C SER A 197 -15.44 9.31 4.01
N TYR A 198 -15.30 10.35 3.18
CA TYR A 198 -15.68 10.29 1.77
C TYR A 198 -14.86 9.28 0.97
N ILE A 199 -13.57 9.12 1.23
CA ILE A 199 -12.77 8.08 0.55
C ILE A 199 -13.32 6.67 0.84
N HIS A 200 -13.80 6.39 2.06
CA HIS A 200 -14.41 5.11 2.38
C HIS A 200 -15.73 4.92 1.65
N ILE A 201 -16.56 5.95 1.62
CA ILE A 201 -17.84 5.96 0.92
C ILE A 201 -17.64 5.75 -0.60
N LYS A 202 -16.70 6.49 -1.20
CA LYS A 202 -16.41 6.45 -2.64
C LYS A 202 -16.04 5.05 -3.12
N TYR A 203 -15.32 4.28 -2.30
CA TYR A 203 -14.87 2.93 -2.63
C TYR A 203 -15.63 1.83 -1.86
N GLN A 204 -16.74 2.13 -1.20
CA GLN A 204 -17.48 1.17 -0.36
C GLN A 204 -17.97 -0.04 -1.18
N LYS A 205 -18.51 0.20 -2.37
CA LYS A 205 -18.98 -0.85 -3.28
C LYS A 205 -17.84 -1.72 -3.84
N ASN A 206 -16.59 -1.31 -3.66
CA ASN A 206 -15.39 -2.01 -4.10
C ASN A 206 -14.74 -2.84 -2.99
N PHE A 207 -15.50 -3.19 -1.95
CA PHE A 207 -14.97 -3.90 -0.78
C PHE A 207 -14.21 -5.17 -1.15
N GLU A 208 -14.85 -6.07 -1.91
CA GLU A 208 -14.27 -7.35 -2.32
C GLU A 208 -13.52 -7.28 -3.64
N TYR A 209 -13.91 -6.34 -4.51
CA TYR A 209 -13.35 -6.20 -5.86
C TYR A 209 -13.06 -4.76 -6.26
N ILE A 210 -11.78 -4.50 -6.53
CA ILE A 210 -11.23 -3.28 -7.09
C ILE A 210 -10.06 -3.64 -8.02
N SER A 211 -9.88 -2.87 -9.09
CA SER A 211 -8.68 -3.02 -9.92
C SER A 211 -7.45 -2.42 -9.22
N GLU A 212 -6.25 -2.90 -9.53
CA GLU A 212 -5.01 -2.37 -8.95
C GLU A 212 -4.88 -0.86 -9.15
N LYS A 213 -5.26 -0.36 -10.34
CA LYS A 213 -5.25 1.07 -10.65
C LYS A 213 -6.16 1.88 -9.71
N LYS A 214 -7.36 1.37 -9.41
CA LYS A 214 -8.30 2.04 -8.50
C LYS A 214 -7.87 1.92 -7.04
N LEU A 215 -7.24 0.80 -6.64
CA LEU A 215 -6.64 0.65 -5.31
C LEU A 215 -5.46 1.62 -5.13
N ALA A 216 -4.59 1.75 -6.14
CA ALA A 216 -3.51 2.73 -6.16
C ALA A 216 -4.06 4.16 -6.02
N GLU A 217 -5.18 4.45 -6.67
CA GLU A 217 -5.86 5.75 -6.55
C GLU A 217 -6.40 5.96 -5.13
N GLN A 218 -7.04 4.96 -4.53
CA GLN A 218 -7.50 5.01 -3.15
C GLN A 218 -6.34 5.24 -2.17
N ILE A 219 -5.23 4.50 -2.30
CA ILE A 219 -4.01 4.71 -1.51
C ILE A 219 -3.49 6.14 -1.68
N SER A 220 -3.54 6.67 -2.90
CA SER A 220 -3.07 8.03 -3.20
C SER A 220 -3.94 9.08 -2.51
N TYR A 221 -5.28 9.01 -2.61
CA TYR A 221 -6.16 9.93 -1.89
C TYR A 221 -5.90 9.86 -0.39
N TRP A 222 -5.83 8.65 0.17
CA TRP A 222 -5.54 8.46 1.59
C TRP A 222 -4.24 9.15 1.98
N PHE A 223 -3.17 8.96 1.18
CA PHE A 223 -1.85 9.55 1.45
C PHE A 223 -1.91 11.07 1.52
N TYR A 224 -2.51 11.74 0.53
CA TYR A 224 -2.60 13.20 0.52
C TYR A 224 -3.56 13.75 1.58
N ILE A 225 -4.64 13.06 1.92
CA ILE A 225 -5.51 13.44 3.05
C ILE A 225 -4.73 13.30 4.36
N ASN A 226 -3.94 12.24 4.52
CA ASN A 226 -3.12 12.05 5.72
C ASN A 226 -2.09 13.16 5.93
N LEU A 227 -1.62 13.81 4.87
CA LEU A 227 -0.74 14.98 4.96
C LEU A 227 -1.45 16.23 5.52
N LEU A 228 -2.78 16.28 5.48
CA LEU A 228 -3.59 17.33 6.14
C LEU A 228 -3.69 17.09 7.65
N TYR A 229 -3.32 15.92 8.15
CA TYR A 229 -3.42 15.64 9.58
C TYR A 229 -2.47 16.55 10.36
N GLN A 230 -3.06 17.49 11.10
CA GLN A 230 -2.36 18.36 12.04
C GLN A 230 -3.05 18.23 13.40
N PRO A 231 -2.45 17.50 14.35
CA PRO A 231 -2.98 17.44 15.71
C PRO A 231 -3.01 18.85 16.30
N ILE A 232 -3.96 19.13 17.18
CA ILE A 232 -4.03 20.42 17.88
C ILE A 232 -2.72 20.65 18.64
N GLN A 233 -1.87 21.54 18.09
CA GLN A 233 -0.67 22.01 18.78
C GLN A 233 -1.00 23.30 19.53
N LYS A 234 -0.31 23.54 20.65
CA LYS A 234 -0.46 24.77 21.46
C LYS A 234 0.00 26.05 20.73
N ASN A 235 0.63 25.95 19.56
CA ASN A 235 1.19 27.08 18.82
C ASN A 235 0.30 27.46 17.63
N ASN A 236 -0.07 28.75 17.59
CA ASN A 236 -1.14 29.38 16.80
C ASN A 236 -0.87 29.55 15.29
N THR A 237 -0.23 28.61 14.59
CA THR A 237 -0.24 28.67 13.12
C THR A 237 -1.59 28.13 12.61
N ILE A 238 -2.51 29.05 12.32
CA ILE A 238 -3.84 28.75 11.79
C ILE A 238 -3.72 28.47 10.29
N ASN A 239 -3.47 27.21 9.92
CA ASN A 239 -3.58 26.81 8.52
C ASN A 239 -5.01 26.34 8.24
N ILE A 240 -5.73 27.11 7.43
CA ILE A 240 -7.14 26.85 7.11
C ILE A 240 -7.23 25.99 5.84
N GLY A 241 -8.06 24.94 5.89
CA GLY A 241 -8.42 24.13 4.74
C GLY A 241 -7.29 23.26 4.17
N ILE A 242 -7.31 23.08 2.86
CA ILE A 242 -6.32 22.26 2.13
C ILE A 242 -5.04 23.03 1.76
N SER A 243 -4.91 24.28 2.19
CA SER A 243 -3.79 25.18 1.87
C SER A 243 -2.42 24.60 2.27
N ASN A 244 -2.40 23.75 3.29
CA ASN A 244 -1.22 22.97 3.70
C ASN A 244 -0.62 22.11 2.58
N LEU A 245 -1.41 21.76 1.56
CA LEU A 245 -0.95 21.01 0.39
C LEU A 245 -0.54 21.91 -0.78
N ASN A 246 -0.72 23.24 -0.68
CA ASN A 246 -0.35 24.16 -1.76
C ASN A 246 1.13 24.03 -2.13
N GLN A 247 2.01 23.90 -1.14
CA GLN A 247 3.44 23.64 -1.37
C GLN A 247 3.74 22.40 -2.24
N ILE A 248 2.82 21.41 -2.26
CA ILE A 248 2.91 20.22 -3.13
C ILE A 248 2.24 20.48 -4.48
N PHE A 249 1.18 21.27 -4.52
CA PHE A 249 0.33 21.45 -5.70
C PHE A 249 0.69 22.65 -6.58
N GLU A 250 1.53 23.57 -6.11
CA GLU A 250 1.95 24.75 -6.86
C GLU A 250 2.67 24.38 -8.16
N ASP A 251 3.63 23.45 -8.11
CA ASP A 251 4.44 23.08 -9.28
C ASP A 251 3.91 21.84 -10.04
N ASP A 252 2.85 21.19 -9.54
CA ASP A 252 2.23 20.02 -10.17
C ASP A 252 0.73 20.23 -10.37
N LEU A 253 0.39 20.93 -11.46
CA LEU A 253 -0.99 21.27 -11.82
C LEU A 253 -1.85 20.03 -12.09
N GLU A 254 -1.28 18.94 -12.59
CA GLU A 254 -2.01 17.70 -12.86
C GLU A 254 -2.43 17.04 -11.54
N LEU A 255 -1.50 16.92 -10.59
CA LEU A 255 -1.76 16.39 -9.27
C LEU A 255 -2.77 17.26 -8.52
N LYS A 256 -2.62 18.59 -8.60
CA LYS A 256 -3.56 19.56 -8.04
C LYS A 256 -4.96 19.36 -8.59
N LYS A 257 -5.11 19.31 -9.92
CA LYS A 257 -6.40 19.14 -10.59
C LYS A 257 -7.06 17.83 -10.18
N TRP A 258 -6.31 16.74 -10.15
CA TRP A 258 -6.80 15.44 -9.71
C TRP A 258 -7.33 15.46 -8.27
N PHE A 259 -6.56 16.02 -7.33
CA PHE A 259 -6.99 16.06 -5.93
C PHE A 259 -8.19 17.00 -5.71
N LEU A 260 -8.20 18.16 -6.39
CA LEU A 260 -9.33 19.10 -6.32
C LEU A 260 -10.64 18.52 -6.87
N VAL A 261 -10.59 17.67 -7.90
CA VAL A 261 -11.79 16.95 -8.38
C VAL A 261 -12.36 16.11 -7.25
N PHE A 262 -11.54 15.35 -6.54
CA PHE A 262 -11.98 14.57 -5.38
C PHE A 262 -12.57 15.44 -4.25
N CYS A 263 -11.96 16.58 -3.93
CA CYS A 263 -12.52 17.51 -2.94
C CYS A 263 -13.89 18.07 -3.36
N LYS A 264 -14.08 18.38 -4.65
CA LYS A 264 -15.37 18.85 -5.20
C LYS A 264 -16.43 17.75 -5.13
N GLU A 265 -16.07 16.52 -5.47
CA GLU A 265 -16.96 15.35 -5.35
C GLU A 265 -17.39 15.13 -3.89
N SER A 266 -16.45 15.20 -2.93
CA SER A 266 -16.73 15.13 -1.50
C SER A 266 -17.69 16.22 -1.05
N THR A 267 -17.42 17.47 -1.45
CA THR A 267 -18.26 18.62 -1.11
C THR A 267 -19.68 18.44 -1.62
N LYS A 268 -19.83 18.00 -2.88
CA LYS A 268 -21.13 17.72 -3.50
C LYS A 268 -21.88 16.63 -2.72
N TYR A 269 -21.21 15.53 -2.39
CA TYR A 269 -21.80 14.43 -1.63
C TYR A 269 -22.37 14.88 -0.29
N TYR A 270 -21.60 15.64 0.50
CA TYR A 270 -22.07 16.13 1.80
C TYR A 270 -23.18 17.16 1.69
N HIS A 271 -23.15 18.05 0.69
CA HIS A 271 -24.25 18.98 0.44
C HIS A 271 -25.56 18.25 0.09
N GLU A 272 -25.49 17.21 -0.74
CA GLU A 272 -26.65 16.39 -1.10
C GLU A 272 -27.20 15.65 0.13
N ARG A 273 -26.32 15.02 0.92
CA ARG A 273 -26.70 14.36 2.20
C ARG A 273 -27.36 15.32 3.18
N TYR A 274 -26.80 16.52 3.35
CA TYR A 274 -27.37 17.54 4.23
C TYR A 274 -28.76 17.99 3.77
N LYS A 275 -28.96 18.17 2.45
CA LYS A 275 -30.28 18.49 1.89
C LYS A 275 -31.30 17.38 2.15
N ILE A 276 -30.90 16.11 2.07
CA ILE A 276 -31.78 14.97 2.38
C ILE A 276 -32.17 14.99 3.85
N LEU A 277 -31.21 15.17 4.77
CA LEU A 277 -31.48 15.22 6.21
C LEU A 277 -32.38 16.40 6.63
N ARG A 278 -32.23 17.57 5.99
CA ARG A 278 -33.14 18.70 6.22
C ARG A 278 -34.56 18.42 5.74
N LYS A 279 -34.71 17.67 4.64
CA LYS A 279 -36.02 17.31 4.07
C LYS A 279 -36.70 16.17 4.82
N SER A 280 -35.96 15.36 5.58
CA SER A 280 -36.52 14.23 6.31
C SER A 280 -37.23 14.62 7.62
N GLU A 281 -37.67 15.89 7.76
CA GLU A 281 -38.43 16.47 8.88
C GLU A 281 -38.71 15.48 10.02
N ILE A 282 -37.72 15.27 10.90
CA ILE A 282 -37.98 14.61 12.18
C ILE A 282 -38.63 15.69 13.03
N ARG A 283 -39.96 15.66 13.10
CA ARG A 283 -40.75 16.35 14.12
C ARG A 283 -40.53 15.70 15.48
#